data_AF-A0A8J6XB40-F1
#
_entry.id   AF-A0A8J6XB40-F1
#
_cell.length_a   1.000
_cell.length_b   1.000
_cell.length_c   1.000
_cell.angle_alpha   90.00
_cell.angle_beta   90.00
_cell.angle_gamma   90.00
#
_symmetry.space_group_name_H-M   'P 1'
#
loop_
_entity.id
_entity.type
_entity.pdbx_description
1 polymer ?
#
loop_
_entity_poly.entity_id
_entity_poly.type
_entity_poly.pdbx_seq_one_letter_code
_entity_poly.pdbx_strand_id
1 'polypeptide(L)'
;MSFHYKFLLNQAVNQPVIASKTEAPIPRSSIDLGGLFKQFSNPEGLLTIGGLIFILLVLRFVGGGKGKITTGKVCGVAEKLTATQLALKQIKERKHNKVCLWCGSPRYWWRGKNLKGAIATVQTAMGAIPTVWLPHAERSILVIGAPGSGKTFSTIDRAIESAMVQGFPIILYDKKGDQLKLHAPLAARYGYKVRVFAPGEPYSGVINPLDFMKSPQDAVMAGEIGQVINRNASSSQGKSDEFFSKAGDLLAKAILQLVKGSRYPDMAMVYSVLRLPNLVKRIDFAVQSRAMDEWIATSFNQFLSAKEAEKTISGILTTAAGTFSSFIQADLLRAFIGNSDIPTQIEGREMIVFKLDDERRSVVGPLLAAAIHLMVVSNLSRTRKDPLIISLDEFPSIRLDRMPQWINEYRSNGACFILGIQSLEQLYEGYGEKLGAAIASACSTHVLFNPGNPDTAKKYSERYGEKEITLKNKSTTRSNGNQSISWNESLQKMPLFSVDEILRFPPGKCVITNPGYSSGGEGSIPYPLTIPIPKSDLKRKDESEGLWDTHVRKHLESRVKLASLDQLTAALYERIEEAERMLPLPDEAGNVPPTSPPKGESDTLDALDSVVPKRNNFTRRVFAPPQIGSR
;
A
#
# COMPACT_ATOMS: atom_id res chain seq x y z
N MET A 1 -24.44 31.16 -9.92
CA MET A 1 -23.84 31.79 -11.11
C MET A 1 -22.41 32.17 -10.81
N SER A 2 -21.54 32.12 -11.82
CA SER A 2 -20.08 32.31 -11.81
C SER A 2 -19.22 31.10 -11.43
N PHE A 3 -19.03 30.25 -12.45
CA PHE A 3 -17.96 29.27 -12.59
C PHE A 3 -16.61 29.99 -12.74
N HIS A 4 -15.70 29.81 -11.79
CA HIS A 4 -14.27 30.05 -11.98
C HIS A 4 -13.50 28.97 -11.25
N TYR A 5 -13.00 27.98 -12.00
CA TYR A 5 -11.70 27.30 -11.86
C TYR A 5 -11.63 26.18 -12.91
N LYS A 6 -11.41 26.59 -14.17
CA LYS A 6 -10.94 25.72 -15.26
C LYS A 6 -9.43 25.90 -15.37
N PHE A 7 -8.67 24.93 -14.87
CA PHE A 7 -7.22 24.77 -15.03
C PHE A 7 -7.03 23.24 -14.91
N LEU A 8 -6.61 22.40 -15.86
CA LEU A 8 -5.84 22.49 -17.11
C LEU A 8 -6.26 21.31 -18.04
N LEU A 9 -7.35 21.42 -18.79
CA LEU A 9 -7.69 20.43 -19.84
C LEU A 9 -8.51 21.11 -20.95
N ASN A 10 -7.81 21.75 -21.89
CA ASN A 10 -8.17 21.94 -23.30
C ASN A 10 -7.48 23.19 -23.84
N GLN A 11 -6.28 23.02 -24.38
CA GLN A 11 -5.92 23.76 -25.58
C GLN A 11 -5.33 22.76 -26.57
N ALA A 12 -5.97 22.70 -27.73
CA ALA A 12 -5.34 22.19 -28.93
C ALA A 12 -4.02 22.94 -29.10
N VAL A 13 -2.91 22.20 -29.22
CA VAL A 13 -1.61 22.76 -29.50
C VAL A 13 -1.64 23.26 -30.94
N ASN A 14 -1.96 24.53 -31.15
CA ASN A 14 -1.44 25.27 -32.29
C ASN A 14 0.04 25.51 -32.00
N GLN A 15 0.90 24.87 -32.79
CA GLN A 15 2.34 25.10 -32.77
C GLN A 15 2.63 26.56 -33.17
N PRO A 16 3.51 27.28 -32.45
CA PRO A 16 4.07 28.51 -33.00
C PRO A 16 5.10 28.15 -34.08
N VAL A 17 4.90 28.73 -35.26
CA VAL A 17 5.88 28.80 -36.33
C VAL A 17 7.08 29.60 -35.82
N ILE A 18 8.24 28.96 -35.68
CA ILE A 18 9.53 29.64 -35.51
C ILE A 18 10.47 29.15 -36.60
N ALA A 19 11.07 30.12 -37.28
CA ALA A 19 11.86 30.01 -38.48
C ALA A 19 12.97 28.95 -38.43
N SER A 20 13.05 28.18 -39.51
CA SER A 20 14.12 27.24 -39.82
C SER A 20 15.45 27.97 -40.04
N LYS A 21 16.46 27.66 -39.21
CA LYS A 21 17.86 27.72 -39.65
C LYS A 21 18.22 26.39 -40.31
N THR A 22 18.74 26.49 -41.52
CA THR A 22 19.14 25.43 -42.42
C THR A 22 20.39 24.74 -41.88
N GLU A 23 20.27 23.48 -41.45
CA GLU A 23 21.40 22.55 -41.34
C GLU A 23 21.26 21.48 -42.44
N ALA A 24 22.34 21.25 -43.18
CA ALA A 24 22.39 20.34 -44.31
C ALA A 24 22.17 18.87 -43.88
N PRO A 25 21.46 18.05 -44.68
CA PRO A 25 21.17 16.68 -44.30
C PRO A 25 22.39 15.77 -44.52
N ILE A 26 22.78 15.06 -43.46
CA ILE A 26 23.67 13.90 -43.51
C ILE A 26 22.86 12.72 -44.11
N PRO A 27 23.35 12.00 -45.13
CA PRO A 27 22.59 10.91 -45.73
C PRO A 27 22.52 9.73 -44.76
N ARG A 28 21.35 9.54 -44.14
CA ARG A 28 20.97 8.28 -43.50
C ARG A 28 20.26 7.43 -44.54
N SER A 29 20.77 6.23 -44.81
CA SER A 29 20.03 5.19 -45.51
C SER A 29 18.83 4.76 -44.65
N SER A 30 17.75 5.54 -44.72
CA SER A 30 16.46 5.20 -44.12
C SER A 30 15.61 4.52 -45.17
N ILE A 31 15.21 3.28 -44.90
CA ILE A 31 14.12 2.63 -45.62
C ILE A 31 12.90 3.56 -45.50
N ASP A 32 12.40 4.06 -46.64
CA ASP A 32 11.21 4.90 -46.70
C ASP A 32 9.96 4.04 -46.43
N LEU A 33 9.68 3.84 -45.13
CA LEU A 33 8.48 3.16 -44.66
C LEU A 33 7.20 3.89 -45.09
N GLY A 34 7.25 5.19 -45.35
CA GLY A 34 6.11 5.98 -45.82
C GLY A 34 5.75 5.67 -47.27
N GLY A 35 6.75 5.57 -48.14
CA GLY A 35 6.61 5.09 -49.51
C GLY A 35 6.12 3.63 -49.56
N LEU A 36 6.65 2.77 -48.70
CA LEU A 36 6.23 1.37 -48.58
C LEU A 36 4.75 1.25 -48.15
N PHE A 37 4.31 2.03 -47.16
CA PHE A 37 2.91 2.00 -46.72
C PHE A 37 1.91 2.51 -47.78
N LYS A 38 2.33 3.46 -48.63
CA LYS A 38 1.52 3.93 -49.77
C LYS A 38 1.42 2.89 -50.89
N GLN A 39 2.46 2.08 -51.08
CA GLN A 39 2.49 1.04 -52.12
C GLN A 39 1.66 -0.20 -51.71
N PHE A 40 1.48 -0.42 -50.40
CA PHE A 40 0.74 -1.55 -49.84
C PHE A 40 -0.65 -1.19 -49.27
N SER A 41 -1.15 0.03 -49.48
CA SER A 41 -2.50 0.45 -49.05
C SER A 41 -3.65 -0.02 -49.97
N ASN A 42 -3.39 -1.00 -50.83
CA ASN A 42 -4.40 -1.69 -51.64
C ASN A 42 -4.82 -3.00 -50.95
N PRO A 43 -6.01 -3.56 -51.24
CA PRO A 43 -6.50 -4.79 -50.61
C PRO A 43 -5.51 -5.96 -50.69
N GLU A 44 -4.83 -6.10 -51.83
CA GLU A 44 -3.79 -7.11 -52.09
C GLU A 44 -2.49 -6.84 -51.32
N GLY A 45 -2.18 -5.55 -51.09
CA GLY A 45 -1.03 -5.11 -50.29
C GLY A 45 -1.20 -5.41 -48.79
N LEU A 46 -2.41 -5.21 -48.28
CA LEU A 46 -2.78 -5.59 -46.91
C LEU A 46 -2.78 -7.11 -46.72
N LEU A 47 -3.22 -7.87 -47.72
CA LEU A 47 -3.16 -9.34 -47.73
C LEU A 47 -1.72 -9.87 -47.75
N THR A 48 -0.83 -9.25 -48.53
CA THR A 48 0.58 -9.64 -48.60
C THR A 48 1.34 -9.29 -47.33
N ILE A 49 1.11 -8.10 -46.74
CA ILE A 49 1.67 -7.75 -45.41
C ILE A 49 1.11 -8.70 -44.34
N GLY A 50 -0.20 -8.98 -44.38
CA GLY A 50 -0.84 -9.94 -43.49
C GLY A 50 -0.25 -11.35 -43.62
N GLY A 51 0.01 -11.80 -44.84
CA GLY A 51 0.66 -13.07 -45.17
C GLY A 51 2.12 -13.12 -44.72
N LEU A 52 2.88 -12.04 -44.89
CA LEU A 52 4.26 -11.93 -44.42
C LEU A 52 4.35 -11.95 -42.89
N ILE A 53 3.46 -11.22 -42.21
CA ILE A 53 3.34 -11.27 -40.74
C ILE A 53 2.92 -12.67 -40.30
N PHE A 54 1.98 -13.32 -40.99
CA PHE A 54 1.55 -14.68 -40.72
C PHE A 54 2.68 -15.69 -40.90
N ILE A 55 3.46 -15.59 -41.98
CA ILE A 55 4.64 -16.43 -42.24
C ILE A 55 5.71 -16.18 -41.17
N LEU A 56 6.00 -14.93 -40.82
CA LEU A 56 6.94 -14.60 -39.73
C LEU A 56 6.48 -15.14 -38.37
N LEU A 57 5.17 -15.12 -38.11
CA LEU A 57 4.59 -15.73 -36.91
C LEU A 57 4.75 -17.24 -36.95
N VAL A 58 4.36 -17.90 -38.04
CA VAL A 58 4.48 -19.35 -38.22
C VAL A 58 5.95 -19.78 -38.09
N LEU A 59 6.89 -19.10 -38.74
CA LEU A 59 8.32 -19.40 -38.64
C LEU A 59 8.89 -19.21 -37.21
N ARG A 60 8.32 -18.33 -36.40
CA ARG A 60 8.68 -18.20 -34.97
C ARG A 60 8.07 -19.28 -34.07
N PHE A 61 6.98 -19.91 -34.48
CA PHE A 61 6.34 -21.03 -33.77
C PHE A 61 6.80 -22.41 -34.27
N VAL A 62 7.35 -22.49 -35.48
CA VAL A 62 8.01 -23.69 -36.05
C VAL A 62 9.47 -23.74 -35.55
N GLY A 63 9.62 -23.84 -34.24
CA GLY A 63 10.88 -24.17 -33.56
C GLY A 63 10.77 -25.59 -33.03
N GLY A 64 11.57 -26.50 -33.59
CA GLY A 64 11.43 -27.95 -33.46
C GLY A 64 11.26 -28.47 -32.04
N GLY A 65 10.27 -29.35 -31.87
CA GLY A 65 10.14 -30.21 -30.70
C GLY A 65 11.30 -31.20 -30.65
N LYS A 66 12.38 -30.82 -29.98
CA LYS A 66 13.29 -31.79 -29.36
C LYS A 66 12.91 -31.87 -27.88
N GLY A 67 12.83 -33.10 -27.37
CA GLY A 67 12.28 -33.43 -26.06
C GLY A 67 12.76 -32.51 -24.95
N LYS A 68 11.85 -32.18 -24.00
CA LYS A 68 12.20 -31.45 -22.78
C LYS A 68 13.24 -32.27 -22.00
N ILE A 69 14.48 -31.80 -21.97
CA ILE A 69 15.54 -32.32 -21.08
C ILE A 69 16.05 -31.21 -20.13
N THR A 70 15.23 -30.19 -19.83
CA THR A 70 15.63 -29.07 -18.94
C THR A 70 14.53 -28.76 -17.93
N THR A 71 14.87 -28.63 -16.65
CA THR A 71 13.94 -28.27 -15.57
C THR A 71 13.67 -26.76 -15.49
N GLY A 72 14.65 -25.91 -15.83
CA GLY A 72 14.54 -24.46 -15.87
C GLY A 72 14.31 -23.92 -17.29
N LYS A 73 13.30 -23.06 -17.46
CA LYS A 73 12.94 -22.39 -18.73
C LYS A 73 12.81 -20.88 -18.52
N VAL A 74 13.22 -20.08 -19.49
CA VAL A 74 12.97 -18.63 -19.55
C VAL A 74 11.76 -18.32 -20.43
N CYS A 75 11.01 -17.26 -20.10
CA CYS A 75 9.87 -16.80 -20.90
C CYS A 75 10.24 -16.52 -22.37
N GLY A 76 9.60 -17.25 -23.27
CA GLY A 76 9.61 -17.00 -24.70
C GLY A 76 8.46 -16.08 -25.13
N VAL A 77 8.17 -16.09 -26.43
CA VAL A 77 7.09 -15.27 -27.01
C VAL A 77 5.72 -15.79 -26.61
N ALA A 78 5.54 -17.11 -26.55
CA ALA A 78 4.27 -17.75 -26.19
C ALA A 78 3.82 -17.34 -24.77
N GLU A 79 4.71 -17.44 -23.78
CA GLU A 79 4.41 -17.08 -22.39
C GLU A 79 4.06 -15.59 -22.26
N LYS A 80 4.78 -14.71 -22.98
CA LYS A 80 4.52 -13.28 -23.00
C LYS A 80 3.16 -12.97 -23.64
N LEU A 81 2.77 -13.70 -24.68
CA LEU A 81 1.45 -13.57 -25.32
C LEU A 81 0.34 -14.02 -24.37
N THR A 82 0.51 -15.15 -23.68
CA THR A 82 -0.43 -15.62 -22.66
C THR A 82 -0.64 -14.56 -21.57
N ALA A 83 0.46 -14.02 -21.03
CA ALA A 83 0.41 -12.96 -20.02
C ALA A 83 -0.27 -11.69 -20.55
N THR A 84 0.01 -11.30 -21.79
CA THR A 84 -0.61 -10.12 -22.45
C THR A 84 -2.12 -10.30 -22.62
N GLN A 85 -2.57 -11.45 -23.12
CA GLN A 85 -4.00 -11.74 -23.30
C GLN A 85 -4.73 -11.76 -21.96
N LEU A 86 -4.12 -12.38 -20.94
CA LEU A 86 -4.67 -12.40 -19.59
C LEU A 86 -4.77 -11.00 -18.99
N ALA A 87 -3.72 -10.18 -19.12
CA ALA A 87 -3.71 -8.79 -18.69
C ALA A 87 -4.85 -7.98 -19.32
N LEU A 88 -4.97 -8.03 -20.65
CA LEU A 88 -6.02 -7.32 -21.38
C LEU A 88 -7.42 -7.78 -20.97
N LYS A 89 -7.60 -9.07 -20.70
CA LYS A 89 -8.86 -9.62 -20.19
C LYS A 89 -9.19 -9.08 -18.80
N GLN A 90 -8.23 -9.07 -17.88
CA GLN A 90 -8.41 -8.55 -16.51
C GLN A 90 -8.74 -7.05 -16.50
N ILE A 91 -8.01 -6.25 -17.29
CA ILE A 91 -8.25 -4.81 -17.43
C ILE A 91 -9.64 -4.52 -17.99
N LYS A 92 -10.13 -5.36 -18.92
CA LYS A 92 -11.48 -5.24 -19.49
C LYS A 92 -12.57 -5.65 -18.50
N GLU A 93 -12.38 -6.75 -17.76
CA GLU A 93 -13.36 -7.25 -16.79
C GLU A 93 -13.51 -6.35 -15.56
N ARG A 94 -12.46 -5.60 -15.17
CA ARG A 94 -12.44 -4.68 -14.01
C ARG A 94 -12.99 -5.29 -12.71
N LYS A 95 -12.70 -6.58 -12.46
CA LYS A 95 -13.09 -7.25 -11.22
C LYS A 95 -12.13 -6.90 -10.10
N HIS A 96 -12.64 -6.73 -8.88
CA HIS A 96 -11.83 -6.49 -7.68
C HIS A 96 -10.81 -7.60 -7.40
N ASN A 97 -11.07 -8.84 -7.82
CA ASN A 97 -10.23 -10.02 -7.57
C ASN A 97 -9.56 -10.60 -8.83
N LYS A 98 -9.51 -9.83 -9.92
CA LYS A 98 -8.74 -10.18 -11.13
C LYS A 98 -8.06 -8.91 -11.65
N VAL A 99 -6.97 -8.55 -10.99
CA VAL A 99 -6.32 -7.26 -11.16
C VAL A 99 -5.07 -7.44 -12.00
N CYS A 100 -4.86 -6.53 -12.96
CA CYS A 100 -3.60 -6.44 -13.67
C CYS A 100 -3.03 -5.04 -13.48
N LEU A 101 -1.75 -5.00 -13.09
CA LEU A 101 -0.91 -3.80 -13.09
C LEU A 101 0.13 -3.94 -14.20
N TRP A 102 0.88 -2.88 -14.49
CA TRP A 102 1.94 -2.94 -15.49
C TRP A 102 3.08 -1.98 -15.20
N CYS A 103 4.24 -2.29 -15.76
CA CYS A 103 5.41 -1.41 -15.78
C CYS A 103 5.67 -0.91 -17.21
N GLY A 104 5.89 0.39 -17.34
CA GLY A 104 6.05 1.09 -18.63
C GLY A 104 4.71 1.43 -19.29
N SER A 105 4.57 2.65 -19.82
CA SER A 105 3.28 3.07 -20.39
C SER A 105 2.92 2.34 -21.69
N PRO A 106 1.71 1.77 -21.77
CA PRO A 106 1.19 1.18 -22.98
C PRO A 106 0.98 2.22 -24.08
N ARG A 107 1.89 2.26 -25.06
CA ARG A 107 1.86 3.19 -26.22
C ARG A 107 0.60 3.06 -27.10
N TYR A 108 -0.15 1.98 -26.95
CA TYR A 108 -1.30 1.60 -27.78
C TYR A 108 -2.66 2.08 -27.23
N TRP A 109 -2.70 2.81 -26.10
CA TRP A 109 -3.94 3.37 -25.55
C TRP A 109 -4.25 4.81 -25.99
N TRP A 110 -3.27 5.52 -26.54
CA TRP A 110 -3.35 6.96 -26.84
C TRP A 110 -3.75 7.32 -28.29
N ARG A 111 -4.24 6.35 -29.09
CA ARG A 111 -4.88 6.60 -30.40
C ARG A 111 -6.18 5.77 -30.51
N GLY A 112 -7.26 6.42 -30.92
CA GLY A 112 -8.65 5.98 -30.72
C GLY A 112 -9.08 4.64 -31.37
N LYS A 113 -10.13 4.06 -30.75
CA LYS A 113 -11.04 2.95 -31.10
C LYS A 113 -10.48 1.55 -31.49
N ASN A 114 -11.09 0.54 -30.86
CA ASN A 114 -11.20 -0.92 -31.09
C ASN A 114 -9.98 -1.80 -31.45
N LEU A 115 -8.84 -1.27 -31.91
CA LEU A 115 -7.63 -2.09 -32.17
C LEU A 115 -6.69 -2.26 -30.96
N LYS A 116 -7.09 -1.76 -29.78
CA LYS A 116 -6.26 -1.66 -28.56
C LYS A 116 -5.57 -2.97 -28.15
N GLY A 117 -6.27 -4.10 -28.22
CA GLY A 117 -5.73 -5.41 -27.81
C GLY A 117 -4.98 -6.16 -28.91
N ALA A 118 -5.40 -5.96 -30.17
CA ALA A 118 -4.76 -6.60 -31.33
C ALA A 118 -3.33 -6.06 -31.52
N ILE A 119 -3.13 -4.75 -31.40
CA ILE A 119 -1.80 -4.12 -31.54
C ILE A 119 -0.84 -4.61 -30.45
N ALA A 120 -1.29 -4.69 -29.19
CA ALA A 120 -0.47 -5.19 -28.09
C ALA A 120 -0.06 -6.66 -28.33
N THR A 121 -1.01 -7.50 -28.76
CA THR A 121 -0.74 -8.91 -29.09
C THR A 121 0.26 -9.04 -30.24
N VAL A 122 0.07 -8.27 -31.33
CA VAL A 122 0.96 -8.30 -32.50
C VAL A 122 2.36 -7.81 -32.13
N GLN A 123 2.49 -6.73 -31.36
CA GLN A 123 3.80 -6.21 -30.92
C GLN A 123 4.54 -7.20 -30.03
N THR A 124 3.86 -7.81 -29.05
CA THR A 124 4.43 -8.86 -28.22
C THR A 124 4.89 -10.04 -29.08
N ALA A 125 4.11 -10.44 -30.09
CA ALA A 125 4.48 -11.51 -31.01
C ALA A 125 5.69 -11.16 -31.89
N MET A 126 5.79 -9.89 -32.30
CA MET A 126 6.96 -9.33 -32.99
C MET A 126 8.17 -9.13 -32.07
N GLY A 127 8.01 -9.26 -30.75
CA GLY A 127 9.09 -9.13 -29.77
C GLY A 127 9.34 -7.70 -29.29
N ALA A 128 8.50 -6.74 -29.68
CA ALA A 128 8.52 -5.39 -29.14
C ALA A 128 7.80 -5.38 -27.79
N ILE A 129 8.53 -5.05 -26.71
CA ILE A 129 7.98 -5.04 -25.36
C ILE A 129 8.05 -3.60 -24.81
N PRO A 130 7.07 -2.73 -25.11
CA PRO A 130 7.01 -1.42 -24.49
C PRO A 130 6.43 -1.47 -23.06
N THR A 131 5.74 -2.55 -22.71
CA THR A 131 4.99 -2.71 -21.46
C THR A 131 5.20 -4.10 -20.89
N VAL A 132 5.45 -4.15 -19.59
CA VAL A 132 5.59 -5.38 -18.82
C VAL A 132 4.33 -5.57 -18.02
N TRP A 133 3.62 -6.66 -18.26
CA TRP A 133 2.36 -6.94 -17.59
C TRP A 133 2.59 -7.66 -16.27
N LEU A 134 1.79 -7.32 -15.27
CA LEU A 134 1.70 -8.02 -13.98
C LEU A 134 0.26 -8.49 -13.77
N PRO A 135 -0.19 -9.54 -14.49
CA PRO A 135 -1.50 -10.16 -14.24
C PRO A 135 -1.57 -10.74 -12.84
N HIS A 136 -2.79 -10.93 -12.33
CA HIS A 136 -3.00 -11.48 -10.99
C HIS A 136 -2.34 -10.67 -9.87
N ALA A 137 -2.34 -9.34 -9.99
CA ALA A 137 -1.78 -8.45 -8.98
C ALA A 137 -2.50 -8.59 -7.62
N GLU A 138 -3.76 -9.05 -7.60
CA GLU A 138 -4.46 -9.39 -6.34
C GLU A 138 -3.78 -10.50 -5.53
N ARG A 139 -2.87 -11.26 -6.15
CA ARG A 139 -2.02 -12.26 -5.48
C ARG A 139 -0.75 -11.67 -4.85
N SER A 140 -0.70 -10.35 -4.77
CA SER A 140 0.42 -9.57 -4.25
C SER A 140 1.72 -9.70 -5.03
N ILE A 141 2.52 -8.65 -4.95
CA ILE A 141 3.77 -8.47 -5.68
C ILE A 141 4.87 -8.20 -4.66
N LEU A 142 5.89 -9.06 -4.63
CA LEU A 142 7.11 -8.86 -3.86
C LEU A 142 8.21 -8.35 -4.79
N VAL A 143 8.74 -7.17 -4.52
CA VAL A 143 9.83 -6.53 -5.25
C VAL A 143 11.07 -6.54 -4.36
N ILE A 144 12.14 -7.15 -4.84
CA ILE A 144 13.36 -7.38 -4.07
C ILE A 144 14.53 -6.69 -4.77
N GLY A 145 15.29 -5.89 -4.03
CA GLY A 145 16.53 -5.32 -4.55
C GLY A 145 17.20 -4.36 -3.57
N ALA A 146 18.53 -4.36 -3.55
CA ALA A 146 19.31 -3.41 -2.77
C ALA A 146 19.01 -1.96 -3.17
N PRO A 147 19.31 -0.97 -2.31
CA PRO A 147 19.27 0.44 -2.69
C PRO A 147 20.06 0.70 -3.99
N GLY A 148 19.49 1.49 -4.90
CA GLY A 148 20.11 1.78 -6.21
C GLY A 148 19.90 0.70 -7.30
N SER A 149 19.31 -0.45 -6.98
CA SER A 149 19.02 -1.52 -7.97
C SER A 149 17.94 -1.17 -9.01
N GLY A 150 17.19 -0.09 -8.78
CA GLY A 150 16.10 0.35 -9.65
C GLY A 150 14.71 -0.19 -9.26
N LYS A 151 14.56 -0.88 -8.13
CA LYS A 151 13.29 -1.50 -7.68
C LYS A 151 12.09 -0.53 -7.66
N THR A 152 12.29 0.63 -7.03
CA THR A 152 11.24 1.62 -6.78
C THR A 152 10.82 2.27 -8.09
N PHE A 153 11.82 2.81 -8.80
CA PHE A 153 11.63 3.54 -10.05
C PHE A 153 11.09 2.66 -11.19
N SER A 154 11.59 1.43 -11.33
CA SER A 154 11.26 0.58 -12.48
C SER A 154 9.97 -0.23 -12.28
N THR A 155 9.67 -0.64 -11.05
CA THR A 155 8.51 -1.51 -10.77
C THR A 155 7.45 -0.81 -9.94
N ILE A 156 7.78 -0.38 -8.72
CA ILE A 156 6.78 0.06 -7.74
C ILE A 156 6.08 1.33 -8.21
N ASP A 157 6.83 2.36 -8.59
CA ASP A 157 6.27 3.63 -9.07
C ASP A 157 5.40 3.43 -10.32
N ARG A 158 5.81 2.54 -11.21
CA ARG A 158 5.08 2.26 -12.46
C ARG A 158 3.81 1.46 -12.18
N ALA A 159 3.85 0.51 -11.27
CA ALA A 159 2.68 -0.25 -10.83
C ALA A 159 1.66 0.67 -10.12
N ILE A 160 2.11 1.59 -9.26
CA ILE A 160 1.25 2.61 -8.65
C ILE A 160 0.63 3.51 -9.72
N GLU A 161 1.42 4.03 -10.66
CA GLU A 161 0.92 4.85 -11.77
C GLU A 161 -0.10 4.08 -12.64
N SER A 162 0.12 2.79 -12.86
CA SER A 162 -0.85 1.93 -13.55
C SER A 162 -2.19 1.81 -12.80
N ALA A 163 -2.17 1.80 -11.47
CA ALA A 163 -3.37 1.85 -10.65
C ALA A 163 -4.08 3.20 -10.75
N MET A 164 -3.32 4.30 -10.77
CA MET A 164 -3.85 5.66 -10.98
C MET A 164 -4.57 5.79 -12.32
N VAL A 165 -3.98 5.27 -13.39
CA VAL A 165 -4.58 5.25 -14.73
C VAL A 165 -5.90 4.47 -14.75
N GLN A 166 -6.00 3.39 -13.95
CA GLN A 166 -7.22 2.58 -13.85
C GLN A 166 -8.28 3.19 -12.92
N GLY A 167 -7.91 4.14 -12.06
CA GLY A 167 -8.82 4.76 -11.10
C GLY A 167 -9.07 3.90 -9.87
N PHE A 168 -8.10 3.07 -9.47
CA PHE A 168 -8.17 2.26 -8.25
C PHE A 168 -7.75 3.07 -7.01
N PRO A 169 -8.39 2.85 -5.85
CA PRO A 169 -7.98 3.50 -4.61
C PRO A 169 -6.62 2.99 -4.16
N ILE A 170 -5.81 3.89 -3.57
CA ILE A 170 -4.41 3.62 -3.25
C ILE A 170 -4.11 4.00 -1.79
N ILE A 171 -3.53 3.06 -1.06
CA ILE A 171 -2.79 3.31 0.18
C ILE A 171 -1.30 3.20 -0.15
N LEU A 172 -0.55 4.27 0.09
CA LEU A 172 0.90 4.32 -0.12
C LEU A 172 1.59 4.54 1.22
N TYR A 173 2.52 3.67 1.58
CA TYR A 173 3.45 3.92 2.68
C TYR A 173 4.80 4.35 2.11
N ASP A 174 5.22 5.54 2.50
CA ASP A 174 6.48 6.16 2.10
C ASP A 174 7.36 6.41 3.33
N LYS A 175 8.48 5.69 3.41
CA LYS A 175 9.46 5.87 4.47
C LYS A 175 10.27 7.17 4.29
N LYS A 176 10.69 7.49 3.06
CA LYS A 176 11.72 8.52 2.79
C LYS A 176 11.14 9.87 2.40
N GLY A 177 9.89 9.92 1.96
CA GLY A 177 9.22 11.13 1.47
C GLY A 177 9.36 11.34 -0.04
N ASP A 178 10.26 10.63 -0.72
CA ASP A 178 10.49 10.78 -2.17
C ASP A 178 9.27 10.30 -2.98
N GLN A 179 8.60 9.24 -2.51
CA GLN A 179 7.42 8.72 -3.18
C GLN A 179 6.23 9.67 -3.04
N LEU A 180 6.08 10.37 -1.91
CA LEU A 180 5.06 11.38 -1.70
C LEU A 180 5.24 12.55 -2.69
N LYS A 181 6.48 13.05 -2.85
CA LYS A 181 6.82 14.14 -3.79
C LYS A 181 6.47 13.81 -5.22
N LEU A 182 6.58 12.55 -5.62
CA LEU A 182 6.20 12.08 -6.94
C LEU A 182 4.69 11.80 -7.06
N HIS A 183 4.17 10.94 -6.18
CA HIS A 183 2.86 10.31 -6.37
C HIS A 183 1.71 11.25 -6.02
N ALA A 184 1.88 12.20 -5.10
CA ALA A 184 0.82 13.19 -4.82
C ALA A 184 0.50 14.08 -6.04
N PRO A 185 1.47 14.76 -6.70
CA PRO A 185 1.20 15.51 -7.92
C PRO A 185 0.75 14.61 -9.07
N LEU A 186 1.33 13.42 -9.21
CA LEU A 186 0.95 12.49 -10.28
C LEU A 186 -0.51 12.03 -10.11
N ALA A 187 -0.92 11.65 -8.90
CA ALA A 187 -2.30 11.29 -8.58
C ALA A 187 -3.27 12.45 -8.85
N ALA A 188 -2.89 13.68 -8.49
CA ALA A 188 -3.67 14.87 -8.78
C ALA A 188 -3.89 15.08 -10.30
N ARG A 189 -2.86 14.82 -11.14
CA ARG A 189 -3.01 14.82 -12.62
C ARG A 189 -4.02 13.79 -13.12
N TYR A 190 -4.14 12.65 -12.42
CA TYR A 190 -5.15 11.63 -12.68
C TYR A 190 -6.48 11.89 -11.96
N GLY A 191 -6.69 13.07 -11.36
CA GLY A 191 -7.95 13.45 -10.72
C GLY A 191 -8.21 12.75 -9.38
N TYR A 192 -7.17 12.33 -8.68
CA TYR A 192 -7.29 11.74 -7.35
C TYR A 192 -7.46 12.80 -6.26
N LYS A 193 -8.27 12.47 -5.26
CA LYS A 193 -8.26 13.14 -3.96
C LYS A 193 -7.13 12.56 -3.13
N VAL A 194 -6.06 13.33 -2.97
CA VAL A 194 -4.89 12.93 -2.17
C VAL A 194 -5.04 13.44 -0.74
N ARG A 195 -4.94 12.53 0.24
CA ARG A 195 -4.85 12.78 1.68
C ARG A 195 -3.49 12.27 2.16
N VAL A 196 -2.89 12.94 3.14
CA VAL A 196 -1.58 12.55 3.69
C VAL A 196 -1.70 12.42 5.19
N PHE A 197 -1.28 11.28 5.73
CA PHE A 197 -1.10 11.06 7.15
C PHE A 197 0.39 11.03 7.47
N ALA A 198 0.88 12.08 8.11
CA ALA A 198 2.30 12.29 8.38
C ALA A 198 2.46 13.01 9.73
N PRO A 199 2.15 12.35 10.86
CA PRO A 199 2.21 12.99 12.18
C PRO A 199 3.54 13.72 12.39
N GLY A 200 3.50 15.01 12.74
CA GLY A 200 4.68 15.87 12.80
C GLY A 200 4.83 16.85 11.63
N GLU A 201 4.12 16.63 10.53
CA GLU A 201 4.16 17.51 9.35
C GLU A 201 2.98 18.49 9.30
N PRO A 202 3.15 19.72 8.76
CA PRO A 202 2.10 20.74 8.69
C PRO A 202 0.93 20.35 7.77
N TYR A 203 1.15 19.44 6.82
CA TYR A 203 0.13 18.93 5.89
C TYR A 203 -0.49 17.61 6.33
N SER A 204 -0.20 17.12 7.54
CA SER A 204 -0.81 15.88 8.04
C SER A 204 -2.30 16.08 8.30
N GLY A 205 -3.10 15.17 7.77
CA GLY A 205 -4.46 14.95 8.23
C GLY A 205 -4.49 14.25 9.59
N VAL A 206 -5.72 14.03 10.06
CA VAL A 206 -6.12 13.39 11.29
C VAL A 206 -6.69 12.01 10.97
N ILE A 207 -6.19 11.00 11.67
CA ILE A 207 -6.79 9.67 11.74
C ILE A 207 -7.04 9.38 13.21
N ASN A 208 -8.31 9.38 13.58
CA ASN A 208 -8.75 8.99 14.90
C ASN A 208 -9.17 7.50 14.88
N PRO A 209 -8.46 6.60 15.60
CA PRO A 209 -8.81 5.19 15.69
C PRO A 209 -10.26 4.93 16.12
N LEU A 210 -10.85 5.79 16.95
CA LEU A 210 -12.23 5.62 17.39
C LEU A 210 -13.25 5.82 16.26
N ASP A 211 -12.92 6.49 15.16
CA ASP A 211 -13.83 6.65 14.01
C ASP A 211 -14.05 5.36 13.22
N PHE A 212 -13.20 4.36 13.42
CA PHE A 212 -13.40 3.02 12.87
C PHE A 212 -14.47 2.23 13.63
N MET A 213 -14.79 2.63 14.88
CA MET A 213 -15.86 2.02 15.67
C MET A 213 -17.23 2.61 15.28
N LYS A 214 -18.21 1.74 15.05
CA LYS A 214 -19.58 2.17 14.69
C LYS A 214 -20.35 2.76 15.86
N SER A 215 -20.14 2.22 17.05
CA SER A 215 -20.78 2.65 18.30
C SER A 215 -19.92 2.26 19.51
N PRO A 216 -20.25 2.75 20.71
CA PRO A 216 -19.61 2.32 21.96
C PRO A 216 -19.68 0.79 22.19
N GLN A 217 -20.72 0.13 21.66
CA GLN A 217 -20.94 -1.31 21.78
C GLN A 217 -20.13 -2.13 20.76
N ASP A 218 -19.35 -1.50 19.87
CA ASP A 218 -18.50 -2.18 18.88
C ASP A 218 -17.25 -2.79 19.52
N ALA A 219 -17.47 -3.76 20.40
CA ALA A 219 -16.46 -4.43 21.22
C ALA A 219 -15.40 -5.16 20.38
N VAL A 220 -15.77 -5.64 19.19
CA VAL A 220 -14.87 -6.33 18.27
C VAL A 220 -13.87 -5.33 17.68
N MET A 221 -14.35 -4.22 17.12
CA MET A 221 -13.46 -3.20 16.57
C MET A 221 -12.62 -2.52 17.66
N ALA A 222 -13.20 -2.27 18.84
CA ALA A 222 -12.46 -1.75 20.00
C ALA A 222 -11.31 -2.67 20.41
N GLY A 223 -11.56 -3.99 20.46
CA GLY A 223 -10.52 -4.98 20.77
C GLY A 223 -9.44 -5.02 19.70
N GLU A 224 -9.82 -4.93 18.43
CA GLU A 224 -8.88 -4.85 17.31
C GLU A 224 -7.99 -3.60 17.40
N ILE A 225 -8.57 -2.41 17.62
CA ILE A 225 -7.83 -1.16 17.80
C ILE A 225 -6.88 -1.26 19.00
N GLY A 226 -7.36 -1.71 20.16
CA GLY A 226 -6.56 -1.83 21.38
C GLY A 226 -5.36 -2.75 21.19
N GLN A 227 -5.58 -3.93 20.60
CA GLN A 227 -4.52 -4.87 20.28
C GLN A 227 -3.47 -4.31 19.31
N VAL A 228 -3.93 -3.62 18.26
CA VAL A 228 -3.05 -3.06 17.23
C VAL A 228 -2.18 -1.96 17.82
N ILE A 229 -2.75 -1.07 18.63
CA ILE A 229 -2.01 -0.01 19.33
C ILE A 229 -1.00 -0.63 20.30
N ASN A 230 -1.42 -1.59 21.12
CA ASN A 230 -0.58 -2.20 22.15
C ASN A 230 0.64 -2.91 21.54
N ARG A 231 0.43 -3.72 20.50
CA ARG A 231 1.51 -4.46 19.80
C ARG A 231 2.51 -3.53 19.11
N ASN A 232 2.03 -2.43 18.54
CA ASN A 232 2.91 -1.51 17.85
C ASN A 232 3.69 -0.62 18.83
N ALA A 233 3.08 -0.20 19.94
CA ALA A 233 3.75 0.62 20.95
C ALA A 233 4.83 -0.13 21.74
N SER A 234 4.64 -1.42 22.03
CA SER A 234 5.64 -2.24 22.75
C SER A 234 6.89 -2.56 21.94
N SER A 235 6.84 -2.42 20.60
CA SER A 235 7.97 -2.73 19.71
C SER A 235 9.15 -1.73 19.78
N SER A 236 8.98 -0.59 20.45
CA SER A 236 10.02 0.43 20.68
C SER A 236 10.92 0.16 21.89
N GLN A 237 10.59 -0.83 22.73
CA GLN A 237 11.42 -1.28 23.85
C GLN A 237 11.75 -2.76 23.64
N GLY A 238 13.04 -3.08 23.49
CA GLY A 238 13.51 -4.42 23.16
C GLY A 238 12.93 -5.52 24.06
N LYS A 239 12.70 -6.70 23.48
CA LYS A 239 12.40 -8.00 24.12
C LYS A 239 12.27 -8.01 25.67
N SER A 240 11.17 -7.46 26.17
CA SER A 240 10.53 -7.68 27.48
C SER A 240 9.32 -6.73 27.50
N ASP A 241 8.04 -7.11 27.46
CA ASP A 241 7.33 -8.27 27.96
C ASP A 241 6.16 -8.61 27.03
N GLU A 242 6.15 -9.81 26.43
CA GLU A 242 4.94 -10.36 25.79
C GLU A 242 3.83 -10.71 26.81
N PHE A 243 4.08 -10.50 28.12
CA PHE A 243 3.46 -11.28 29.19
C PHE A 243 2.33 -10.61 30.00
N PHE A 244 1.90 -9.38 29.66
CA PHE A 244 0.67 -8.74 30.23
C PHE A 244 -0.37 -8.32 29.17
N SER A 245 -0.16 -8.72 27.91
CA SER A 245 -0.91 -8.23 26.74
C SER A 245 -2.42 -8.47 26.84
N LYS A 246 -2.88 -9.64 27.28
CA LYS A 246 -4.32 -9.95 27.28
C LYS A 246 -5.14 -9.05 28.21
N ALA A 247 -4.61 -8.74 29.40
CA ALA A 247 -5.28 -7.84 30.33
C ALA A 247 -5.17 -6.37 29.88
N GLY A 248 -4.04 -5.98 29.30
CA GLY A 248 -3.87 -4.67 28.65
C GLY A 248 -4.80 -4.47 27.43
N ASP A 249 -5.00 -5.50 26.62
CA ASP A 249 -5.91 -5.50 25.47
C ASP A 249 -7.37 -5.39 25.93
N LEU A 250 -7.75 -6.10 27.00
CA LEU A 250 -9.08 -5.99 27.60
C LEU A 250 -9.34 -4.61 28.17
N LEU A 251 -8.36 -4.02 28.87
CA LEU A 251 -8.44 -2.65 29.36
C LEU A 251 -8.56 -1.64 28.22
N ALA A 252 -7.67 -1.72 27.22
CA ALA A 252 -7.68 -0.84 26.07
C ALA A 252 -9.03 -0.90 25.34
N LYS A 253 -9.55 -2.12 25.11
CA LYS A 253 -10.89 -2.35 24.57
C LYS A 253 -11.96 -1.63 25.40
N ALA A 254 -12.01 -1.87 26.71
CA ALA A 254 -13.04 -1.30 27.58
C ALA A 254 -12.99 0.24 27.62
N ILE A 255 -11.78 0.82 27.69
CA ILE A 255 -11.60 2.28 27.65
C ILE A 255 -12.01 2.86 26.30
N LEU A 256 -11.64 2.23 25.18
CA LEU A 256 -12.05 2.68 23.84
C LEU A 256 -13.58 2.67 23.69
N GLN A 257 -14.27 1.65 24.22
CA GLN A 257 -15.73 1.60 24.25
C GLN A 257 -16.32 2.74 25.08
N LEU A 258 -15.79 2.99 26.28
CA LEU A 258 -16.21 4.09 27.14
C LEU A 258 -16.03 5.44 26.44
N VAL A 259 -14.84 5.70 25.89
CA VAL A 259 -14.49 6.98 25.25
C VAL A 259 -15.30 7.22 23.98
N LYS A 260 -15.66 6.18 23.23
CA LYS A 260 -16.49 6.32 22.03
C LYS A 260 -17.88 6.94 22.35
N GLY A 261 -18.37 6.76 23.58
CA GLY A 261 -19.63 7.33 24.06
C GLY A 261 -19.50 8.73 24.68
N SER A 262 -18.28 9.26 24.84
CA SER A 262 -18.03 10.55 25.46
C SER A 262 -18.33 11.74 24.53
N ARG A 263 -18.30 12.96 25.09
CA ARG A 263 -18.33 14.20 24.30
C ARG A 263 -17.16 14.31 23.31
N TYR A 264 -16.00 13.73 23.65
CA TYR A 264 -14.77 13.82 22.86
C TYR A 264 -14.22 12.41 22.53
N PRO A 265 -14.75 11.72 21.50
CA PRO A 265 -14.39 10.35 21.21
C PRO A 265 -13.04 10.24 20.46
N ASP A 266 -11.93 10.64 21.10
CA ASP A 266 -10.60 10.67 20.51
C ASP A 266 -9.50 10.13 21.43
N MET A 267 -8.27 10.05 20.91
CA MET A 267 -7.13 9.48 21.65
C MET A 267 -6.72 10.34 22.85
N ALA A 268 -6.95 11.64 22.79
CA ALA A 268 -6.67 12.54 23.90
C ALA A 268 -7.59 12.23 25.09
N MET A 269 -8.86 11.92 24.83
CA MET A 269 -9.80 11.49 25.87
C MET A 269 -9.44 10.12 26.45
N VAL A 270 -8.96 9.16 25.64
CA VAL A 270 -8.41 7.88 26.13
C VAL A 270 -7.29 8.12 27.15
N TYR A 271 -6.37 9.02 26.82
CA TYR A 271 -5.28 9.38 27.72
C TYR A 271 -5.77 10.08 28.99
N SER A 272 -6.73 11.01 28.89
CA SER A 272 -7.32 11.70 30.05
C SER A 272 -7.99 10.72 31.02
N VAL A 273 -8.75 9.75 30.51
CA VAL A 273 -9.35 8.69 31.34
C VAL A 273 -8.28 7.87 32.06
N LEU A 274 -7.23 7.45 31.36
CA LEU A 274 -6.14 6.64 31.93
C LEU A 274 -5.36 7.35 33.05
N ARG A 275 -5.38 8.68 33.08
CA ARG A 275 -4.68 9.50 34.08
C ARG A 275 -5.51 9.85 35.31
N LEU A 276 -6.80 9.49 35.33
CA LEU A 276 -7.64 9.79 36.48
C LEU A 276 -7.10 9.12 37.76
N PRO A 277 -6.99 9.85 38.87
CA PRO A 277 -6.61 9.25 40.14
C PRO A 277 -7.69 8.26 40.59
N ASN A 278 -7.29 7.15 41.18
CA ASN A 278 -8.18 6.08 41.64
C ASN A 278 -9.09 5.52 40.52
N LEU A 279 -8.62 5.48 39.27
CA LEU A 279 -9.41 5.04 38.11
C LEU A 279 -10.11 3.69 38.33
N VAL A 280 -9.43 2.70 38.94
CA VAL A 280 -10.01 1.38 39.23
C VAL A 280 -11.25 1.50 40.11
N LYS A 281 -11.19 2.31 41.18
CA LYS A 281 -12.32 2.54 42.09
C LYS A 281 -13.46 3.25 41.38
N ARG A 282 -13.15 4.24 40.53
CA ARG A 282 -14.15 4.97 39.72
C ARG A 282 -14.88 4.04 38.75
N ILE A 283 -14.14 3.17 38.04
CA ILE A 283 -14.72 2.19 37.12
C ILE A 283 -15.58 1.18 37.89
N ASP A 284 -15.06 0.62 38.98
CA ASP A 284 -15.79 -0.37 39.78
C ASP A 284 -17.10 0.20 40.33
N PHE A 285 -17.07 1.43 40.84
CA PHE A 285 -18.26 2.14 41.26
C PHE A 285 -19.25 2.36 40.11
N ALA A 286 -18.79 2.83 38.95
CA ALA A 286 -19.66 3.06 37.79
C ALA A 286 -20.33 1.76 37.29
N VAL A 287 -19.63 0.63 37.36
CA VAL A 287 -20.16 -0.69 37.02
C VAL A 287 -21.19 -1.16 38.06
N GLN A 288 -20.88 -1.09 39.35
CA GLN A 288 -21.76 -1.56 40.43
C GLN A 288 -23.03 -0.70 40.57
N SER A 289 -22.91 0.61 40.38
CA SER A 289 -24.04 1.56 40.44
C SER A 289 -24.91 1.57 39.17
N ARG A 290 -24.56 0.79 38.13
CA ARG A 290 -25.20 0.79 36.80
C ARG A 290 -25.23 2.18 36.15
N ALA A 291 -24.26 3.04 36.47
CA ALA A 291 -24.06 4.34 35.83
C ALA A 291 -23.41 4.22 34.44
N MET A 292 -22.97 3.02 34.06
CA MET A 292 -22.35 2.69 32.78
C MET A 292 -23.23 1.74 31.95
N ASP A 293 -23.18 1.87 30.61
CA ASP A 293 -23.84 0.95 29.68
C ASP A 293 -23.38 -0.51 29.90
N GLU A 294 -24.33 -1.45 29.95
CA GLU A 294 -24.10 -2.85 30.33
C GLU A 294 -23.06 -3.55 29.42
N TRP A 295 -23.05 -3.23 28.11
CA TRP A 295 -22.09 -3.80 27.17
C TRP A 295 -20.67 -3.32 27.40
N ILE A 296 -20.50 -2.09 27.91
CA ILE A 296 -19.20 -1.52 28.28
C ILE A 296 -18.79 -2.08 29.65
N ALA A 297 -19.73 -2.12 30.60
CA ALA A 297 -19.54 -2.72 31.92
C ALA A 297 -19.10 -4.19 31.83
N THR A 298 -19.63 -4.96 30.88
CA THR A 298 -19.20 -6.35 30.61
C THR A 298 -17.71 -6.43 30.25
N SER A 299 -17.20 -5.52 29.42
CA SER A 299 -15.77 -5.47 29.08
C SER A 299 -14.91 -5.07 30.29
N PHE A 300 -15.38 -4.15 31.12
CA PHE A 300 -14.71 -3.82 32.37
C PHE A 300 -14.77 -4.95 33.40
N ASN A 301 -15.87 -5.70 33.48
CA ASN A 301 -15.99 -6.86 34.36
C ASN A 301 -14.97 -7.95 34.01
N GLN A 302 -14.69 -8.18 32.73
CA GLN A 302 -13.62 -9.10 32.30
C GLN A 302 -12.24 -8.63 32.75
N PHE A 303 -12.01 -7.30 32.79
CA PHE A 303 -10.78 -6.72 33.31
C PHE A 303 -10.72 -6.77 34.84
N LEU A 304 -11.80 -6.37 35.51
CA LEU A 304 -11.95 -6.36 36.95
C LEU A 304 -12.00 -7.78 37.54
N SER A 305 -12.40 -8.81 36.80
CA SER A 305 -12.31 -10.20 37.28
C SER A 305 -10.86 -10.66 37.49
N ALA A 306 -9.87 -9.92 36.99
CA ALA A 306 -8.47 -10.09 37.36
C ALA A 306 -8.11 -9.43 38.73
N LYS A 307 -9.11 -9.00 39.51
CA LYS A 307 -9.03 -8.20 40.77
C LYS A 307 -8.19 -8.80 41.90
N GLU A 308 -7.85 -10.09 41.88
CA GLU A 308 -7.16 -10.74 43.01
C GLU A 308 -5.69 -10.31 43.17
N ALA A 309 -5.19 -9.41 42.31
CA ALA A 309 -3.92 -8.72 42.53
C ALA A 309 -4.02 -7.24 42.14
N GLU A 310 -4.35 -6.38 43.11
CA GLU A 310 -4.39 -4.91 42.96
C GLU A 310 -3.06 -4.34 42.42
N LYS A 311 -1.93 -4.97 42.79
CA LYS A 311 -0.60 -4.67 42.25
C LYS A 311 -0.49 -4.94 40.74
N THR A 312 -1.13 -5.99 40.24
CA THR A 312 -1.13 -6.37 38.81
C THR A 312 -1.97 -5.41 37.98
N ILE A 313 -3.14 -5.00 38.48
CA ILE A 313 -4.01 -4.01 37.82
C ILE A 313 -3.30 -2.65 37.71
N SER A 314 -2.64 -2.22 38.78
CA SER A 314 -1.89 -0.96 38.80
C SER A 314 -0.71 -0.98 37.81
N GLY A 315 -0.03 -2.12 37.67
CA GLY A 315 1.01 -2.33 36.65
C GLY A 315 0.46 -2.19 35.22
N ILE A 316 -0.67 -2.85 34.92
CA ILE A 316 -1.31 -2.78 33.59
C ILE A 316 -1.73 -1.35 33.25
N LEU A 317 -2.33 -0.62 34.20
CA LEU A 317 -2.72 0.78 34.01
C LEU A 317 -1.52 1.68 33.74
N THR A 318 -0.42 1.49 34.47
CA THR A 318 0.82 2.25 34.29
C THR A 318 1.40 2.02 32.89
N THR A 319 1.45 0.77 32.44
CA THR A 319 1.93 0.42 31.10
C THR A 319 1.00 0.97 30.02
N ALA A 320 -0.32 0.84 30.17
CA ALA A 320 -1.28 1.40 29.23
C ALA A 320 -1.16 2.92 29.13
N ALA A 321 -1.09 3.63 30.26
CA ALA A 321 -0.85 5.07 30.30
C ALA A 321 0.46 5.45 29.61
N GLY A 322 1.54 4.69 29.83
CA GLY A 322 2.82 4.84 29.12
C GLY A 322 2.67 4.70 27.60
N THR A 323 2.01 3.62 27.14
CA THR A 323 1.71 3.36 25.73
C THR A 323 0.93 4.51 25.10
N PHE A 324 -0.19 4.92 25.69
CA PHE A 324 -1.03 5.99 25.13
C PHE A 324 -0.39 7.37 25.27
N SER A 325 0.48 7.61 26.26
CA SER A 325 1.20 8.89 26.41
C SER A 325 2.07 9.22 25.21
N SER A 326 2.60 8.19 24.51
CA SER A 326 3.40 8.39 23.29
C SER A 326 2.63 9.08 22.16
N PHE A 327 1.30 9.00 22.17
CA PHE A 327 0.39 9.65 21.21
C PHE A 327 0.12 11.13 21.56
N ILE A 328 0.42 11.53 22.80
CA ILE A 328 0.06 12.84 23.39
C ILE A 328 1.28 13.76 23.46
N GLN A 329 2.21 13.62 22.51
CA GLN A 329 3.25 14.62 22.30
C GLN A 329 2.64 15.80 21.51
N ALA A 330 2.96 17.05 21.88
CA ALA A 330 2.37 18.25 21.28
C ALA A 330 2.36 18.23 19.74
N ASP A 331 3.47 17.81 19.13
CA ASP A 331 3.63 17.77 17.66
C ASP A 331 2.83 16.66 16.97
N LEU A 332 2.47 15.59 17.70
CA LEU A 332 1.78 14.41 17.20
C LEU A 332 0.29 14.44 17.53
N LEU A 333 -0.09 15.05 18.65
CA LEU A 333 -1.45 15.09 19.19
C LEU A 333 -2.45 15.58 18.15
N ARG A 334 -2.08 16.58 17.35
CA ARG A 334 -2.89 17.11 16.24
C ARG A 334 -3.37 16.03 15.25
N ALA A 335 -2.62 14.95 15.06
CA ALA A 335 -2.95 13.90 14.10
C ALA A 335 -3.96 12.87 14.64
N PHE A 336 -4.28 12.92 15.95
CA PHE A 336 -5.16 11.97 16.64
C PHE A 336 -6.27 12.62 17.46
N ILE A 337 -6.33 13.95 17.50
CA ILE A 337 -7.34 14.70 18.25
C ILE A 337 -8.52 15.09 17.36
N GLY A 338 -9.74 14.94 17.88
CA GLY A 338 -10.97 15.22 17.13
C GLY A 338 -11.34 14.15 16.10
N ASN A 339 -12.16 14.54 15.13
CA ASN A 339 -12.65 13.64 14.07
C ASN A 339 -11.61 13.49 12.96
N SER A 340 -11.56 12.31 12.34
CA SER A 340 -10.73 12.04 11.17
C SER A 340 -11.16 12.90 9.99
N ASP A 341 -10.21 13.60 9.37
CA ASP A 341 -10.43 14.23 8.08
C ASP A 341 -10.09 13.28 6.93
N ILE A 342 -9.24 12.29 7.18
CA ILE A 342 -8.96 11.17 6.28
C ILE A 342 -10.10 10.15 6.44
N PRO A 343 -10.76 9.76 5.34
CA PRO A 343 -11.89 8.83 5.42
C PRO A 343 -11.40 7.44 5.82
N THR A 344 -12.17 6.76 6.70
CA THR A 344 -11.88 5.39 7.16
C THR A 344 -12.08 4.32 6.08
N GLN A 345 -12.79 4.67 5.01
CA GLN A 345 -13.00 3.86 3.81
C GLN A 345 -12.75 4.72 2.58
N ILE A 346 -12.05 4.15 1.58
CA ILE A 346 -11.74 4.83 0.34
C ILE A 346 -12.24 4.04 -0.87
N GLU A 347 -12.60 4.75 -1.93
CA GLU A 347 -13.05 4.16 -3.19
C GLU A 347 -12.61 4.97 -4.42
N GLY A 348 -12.49 4.31 -5.57
CA GLY A 348 -12.16 4.97 -6.83
C GLY A 348 -10.89 5.81 -6.78
N ARG A 349 -11.00 7.10 -7.13
CA ARG A 349 -9.86 8.01 -7.25
C ARG A 349 -9.51 8.68 -5.93
N GLU A 350 -9.25 7.87 -4.91
CA GLU A 350 -8.79 8.33 -3.60
C GLU A 350 -7.42 7.72 -3.28
N MET A 351 -6.51 8.55 -2.79
CA MET A 351 -5.18 8.14 -2.39
C MET A 351 -4.88 8.64 -0.99
N ILE A 352 -4.43 7.73 -0.13
CA ILE A 352 -3.92 8.05 1.20
C ILE A 352 -2.43 7.71 1.23
N VAL A 353 -1.61 8.70 1.58
CA VAL A 353 -0.17 8.52 1.75
C VAL A 353 0.18 8.56 3.24
N PHE A 354 0.78 7.49 3.74
CA PHE A 354 1.36 7.38 5.07
C PHE A 354 2.84 7.68 4.97
N LYS A 355 3.28 8.81 5.53
CA LYS A 355 4.69 9.21 5.52
C LYS A 355 5.28 8.99 6.91
N LEU A 356 6.39 8.26 6.98
CA LEU A 356 7.20 8.19 8.19
C LEU A 356 8.14 9.39 8.27
N ASP A 357 8.20 9.99 9.46
CA ASP A 357 9.28 10.89 9.83
C ASP A 357 10.43 10.06 10.42
N ASP A 358 11.59 10.04 9.73
CA ASP A 358 12.75 9.26 10.14
C ASP A 358 13.32 9.73 11.50
N GLU A 359 13.23 11.04 11.83
CA GLU A 359 13.72 11.58 13.11
C GLU A 359 12.88 11.06 14.28
N ARG A 360 11.58 10.86 14.05
CA ARG A 360 10.58 10.49 15.07
C ARG A 360 10.13 9.04 14.93
N ARG A 361 10.91 8.22 14.22
CA ARG A 361 10.55 6.86 13.82
C ARG A 361 10.11 5.97 14.98
N SER A 362 10.76 6.06 16.14
CA SER A 362 10.45 5.25 17.33
C SER A 362 9.08 5.58 17.93
N VAL A 363 8.54 6.77 17.67
CA VAL A 363 7.24 7.23 18.17
C VAL A 363 6.18 7.15 17.07
N VAL A 364 6.50 7.62 15.85
CA VAL A 364 5.56 7.70 14.72
C VAL A 364 5.37 6.36 14.01
N GLY A 365 6.39 5.49 14.00
CA GLY A 365 6.32 4.18 13.36
C GLY A 365 5.14 3.33 13.85
N PRO A 366 4.99 3.12 15.18
CA PRO A 366 3.85 2.42 15.76
C PRO A 366 2.49 3.00 15.36
N LEU A 367 2.40 4.33 15.30
CA LEU A 367 1.19 5.06 14.95
C LEU A 367 0.76 4.83 13.51
N LEU A 368 1.72 4.91 12.58
CA LEU A 368 1.48 4.62 11.18
C LEU A 368 1.10 3.17 10.97
N ALA A 369 1.77 2.24 11.67
CA ALA A 369 1.45 0.82 11.58
C ALA A 369 0.01 0.54 12.03
N ALA A 370 -0.40 1.17 13.14
CA ALA A 370 -1.76 1.08 13.62
C ALA A 370 -2.77 1.67 12.63
N ALA A 371 -2.52 2.87 12.13
CA ALA A 371 -3.41 3.53 11.18
C ALA A 371 -3.53 2.74 9.85
N ILE A 372 -2.43 2.22 9.31
CA ILE A 372 -2.43 1.37 8.10
C ILE A 372 -3.23 0.09 8.38
N HIS A 373 -3.03 -0.55 9.53
CA HIS A 373 -3.78 -1.74 9.91
C HIS A 373 -5.28 -1.47 9.94
N LEU A 374 -5.72 -0.40 10.61
CA LEU A 374 -7.13 -0.03 10.70
C LEU A 374 -7.72 0.28 9.33
N MET A 375 -6.98 0.98 8.47
CA MET A 375 -7.39 1.25 7.10
C MET A 375 -7.55 -0.03 6.27
N VAL A 376 -6.60 -0.96 6.37
CA VAL A 376 -6.66 -2.25 5.68
C VAL A 376 -7.88 -3.04 6.15
N VAL A 377 -8.05 -3.23 7.46
CA VAL A 377 -9.18 -3.98 8.05
C VAL A 377 -10.53 -3.34 7.69
N SER A 378 -10.67 -2.02 7.84
CA SER A 378 -11.90 -1.29 7.51
C SER A 378 -12.32 -1.43 6.06
N ASN A 379 -11.35 -1.42 5.14
CA ASN A 379 -11.61 -1.46 3.70
C ASN A 379 -11.74 -2.87 3.12
N LEU A 380 -11.23 -3.90 3.80
CA LEU A 380 -11.09 -5.26 3.25
C LEU A 380 -11.75 -6.37 4.08
N SER A 381 -12.29 -6.06 5.27
CA SER A 381 -13.12 -7.02 6.02
C SER A 381 -14.42 -7.40 5.30
N ARG A 382 -14.78 -6.63 4.26
CA ARG A 382 -15.92 -6.90 3.36
C ARG A 382 -15.43 -6.84 1.92
N THR A 383 -16.11 -7.58 1.05
CA THR A 383 -15.80 -7.58 -0.38
C THR A 383 -16.03 -6.20 -0.98
N ARG A 384 -15.01 -5.68 -1.67
CA ARG A 384 -15.05 -4.39 -2.35
C ARG A 384 -15.62 -4.50 -3.76
N LYS A 385 -16.04 -3.36 -4.31
CA LYS A 385 -16.43 -3.24 -5.73
C LYS A 385 -15.21 -3.06 -6.63
N ASP A 386 -14.19 -2.37 -6.15
CA ASP A 386 -12.93 -2.07 -6.82
C ASP A 386 -11.72 -2.63 -6.04
N PRO A 387 -10.60 -2.90 -6.71
CA PRO A 387 -9.41 -3.35 -6.02
C PRO A 387 -8.74 -2.20 -5.26
N LEU A 388 -8.29 -2.47 -4.04
CA LEU A 388 -7.51 -1.55 -3.22
C LEU A 388 -6.02 -1.88 -3.35
N ILE A 389 -5.25 -0.93 -3.86
CA ILE A 389 -3.81 -1.07 -4.00
C ILE A 389 -3.14 -0.60 -2.71
N ILE A 390 -2.31 -1.44 -2.10
CA ILE A 390 -1.57 -1.13 -0.89
C ILE A 390 -0.08 -1.29 -1.20
N SER A 391 0.64 -0.18 -1.31
CA SER A 391 2.05 -0.18 -1.69
C SER A 391 2.95 0.21 -0.52
N LEU A 392 3.91 -0.65 -0.19
CA LEU A 392 4.86 -0.51 0.92
C LEU A 392 6.29 -0.70 0.36
N ASP A 393 6.96 0.36 -0.13
CA ASP A 393 8.28 0.25 -0.81
C ASP A 393 9.42 -0.21 0.11
N GLU A 394 9.37 0.17 1.39
CA GLU A 394 10.30 -0.33 2.42
C GLU A 394 9.49 -1.09 3.48
N PHE A 395 8.88 -2.19 3.07
CA PHE A 395 8.02 -2.99 3.94
C PHE A 395 8.65 -3.41 5.27
N PRO A 396 9.93 -3.84 5.36
CA PRO A 396 10.52 -4.26 6.63
C PRO A 396 10.66 -3.12 7.65
N SER A 397 10.46 -1.88 7.20
CA SER A 397 10.59 -0.71 8.06
C SER A 397 9.33 -0.38 8.87
N ILE A 398 8.24 -1.12 8.68
CA ILE A 398 7.00 -0.97 9.45
C ILE A 398 6.53 -2.36 9.88
N ARG A 399 6.03 -2.51 11.10
CA ARG A 399 5.59 -3.82 11.62
C ARG A 399 4.10 -4.04 11.35
N LEU A 400 3.78 -5.05 10.55
CA LEU A 400 2.40 -5.41 10.16
C LEU A 400 2.22 -6.93 10.26
N ASP A 401 1.99 -7.42 11.48
CA ASP A 401 2.06 -8.85 11.82
C ASP A 401 1.01 -9.71 11.09
N ARG A 402 -0.11 -9.12 10.68
CA ARG A 402 -1.18 -9.81 9.94
C ARG A 402 -0.96 -9.86 8.43
N MET A 403 0.20 -9.43 7.92
CA MET A 403 0.45 -9.37 6.47
C MET A 403 0.19 -10.70 5.72
N PRO A 404 0.66 -11.88 6.17
CA PRO A 404 0.35 -13.13 5.47
C PRO A 404 -1.15 -13.42 5.42
N GLN A 405 -1.86 -13.13 6.52
CA GLN A 405 -3.30 -13.31 6.62
C GLN A 405 -4.01 -12.40 5.61
N TRP A 406 -3.63 -11.12 5.56
CA TRP A 406 -4.21 -10.16 4.63
C TRP A 406 -3.99 -10.53 3.17
N ILE A 407 -2.78 -10.96 2.79
CA ILE A 407 -2.48 -11.38 1.42
C ILE A 407 -3.37 -12.57 1.01
N ASN A 408 -3.59 -13.53 1.91
CA ASN A 408 -4.34 -14.74 1.61
C ASN A 408 -5.86 -14.53 1.68
N GLU A 409 -6.37 -13.90 2.75
CA GLU A 409 -7.80 -13.76 3.02
C GLU A 409 -8.42 -12.57 2.30
N TYR A 410 -7.74 -11.41 2.26
CA TYR A 410 -8.32 -10.20 1.68
C TYR A 410 -8.16 -10.10 0.17
N ARG A 411 -7.40 -11.01 -0.45
CA ARG A 411 -7.30 -11.11 -1.91
C ARG A 411 -8.67 -11.22 -2.58
N SER A 412 -9.55 -12.09 -2.06
CA SER A 412 -10.90 -12.27 -2.63
C SER A 412 -11.78 -11.03 -2.40
N ASN A 413 -11.49 -10.23 -1.37
CA ASN A 413 -12.18 -8.99 -1.06
C ASN A 413 -11.65 -7.77 -1.82
N GLY A 414 -10.61 -7.93 -2.64
CA GLY A 414 -10.06 -6.88 -3.50
C GLY A 414 -8.72 -6.29 -3.05
N ALA A 415 -7.99 -6.94 -2.14
CA ALA A 415 -6.66 -6.50 -1.76
C ALA A 415 -5.62 -6.77 -2.86
N CYS A 416 -4.72 -5.82 -3.06
CA CYS A 416 -3.56 -5.96 -3.95
C CYS A 416 -2.34 -5.31 -3.28
N PHE A 417 -1.46 -6.11 -2.69
CA PHE A 417 -0.25 -5.60 -2.04
C PHE A 417 0.94 -5.52 -2.99
N ILE A 418 1.69 -4.44 -2.89
CA ILE A 418 3.00 -4.25 -3.53
C ILE A 418 4.02 -4.05 -2.41
N LEU A 419 4.84 -5.05 -2.15
CA LEU A 419 5.80 -5.07 -1.04
C LEU A 419 7.21 -4.93 -1.61
N GLY A 420 7.91 -3.87 -1.23
CA GLY A 420 9.33 -3.68 -1.51
C GLY A 420 10.18 -4.10 -0.32
N ILE A 421 11.21 -4.91 -0.58
CA ILE A 421 12.22 -5.33 0.40
C ILE A 421 13.62 -5.22 -0.22
N GLN A 422 14.67 -5.07 0.59
CA GLN A 422 16.04 -5.03 0.06
C GLN A 422 16.58 -6.45 -0.18
N SER A 423 16.38 -7.33 0.79
CA SER A 423 16.74 -8.75 0.74
C SER A 423 15.74 -9.58 1.57
N LEU A 424 15.75 -10.91 1.37
CA LEU A 424 14.97 -11.82 2.21
C LEU A 424 15.46 -11.81 3.66
N GLU A 425 16.78 -11.67 3.86
CA GLU A 425 17.39 -11.61 5.19
C GLU A 425 16.90 -10.40 5.98
N GLN A 426 16.79 -9.22 5.35
CA GLN A 426 16.21 -8.02 5.99
C GLN A 426 14.75 -8.26 6.42
N LEU A 427 13.98 -8.99 5.61
CA LEU A 427 12.61 -9.36 5.95
C LEU A 427 12.59 -10.33 7.15
N TYR A 428 13.47 -11.33 7.18
CA TYR A 428 13.57 -12.29 8.29
C TYR A 428 14.08 -11.65 9.59
N GLU A 429 14.97 -10.68 9.53
CA GLU A 429 15.40 -9.91 10.69
C GLU A 429 14.23 -9.12 11.32
N GLY A 430 13.43 -8.45 10.48
CA GLY A 430 12.31 -7.63 10.95
C GLY A 430 11.09 -8.42 11.45
N TYR A 431 10.78 -9.55 10.80
CA TYR A 431 9.56 -10.32 11.07
C TYR A 431 9.82 -11.67 11.75
N GLY A 432 11.07 -12.10 11.88
CA GLY A 432 11.44 -13.48 12.19
C GLY A 432 11.36 -14.37 10.94
N GLU A 433 12.17 -15.42 10.92
CA GLU A 433 12.32 -16.30 9.76
C GLU A 433 10.99 -16.94 9.31
N LYS A 434 10.23 -17.51 10.25
CA LYS A 434 8.95 -18.17 9.96
C LYS A 434 7.93 -17.22 9.34
N LEU A 435 7.74 -16.04 9.92
CA LEU A 435 6.74 -15.07 9.46
C LEU A 435 7.20 -14.39 8.17
N GLY A 436 8.47 -14.01 8.06
CA GLY A 436 9.02 -13.45 6.82
C GLY A 436 8.95 -14.43 5.65
N ALA A 437 9.20 -15.72 5.89
CA ALA A 437 9.04 -16.76 4.85
C ALA A 437 7.57 -16.91 4.44
N ALA A 438 6.63 -16.84 5.39
CA ALA A 438 5.20 -16.86 5.10
C ALA A 438 4.76 -15.63 4.26
N ILE A 439 5.28 -14.44 4.55
CA ILE A 439 5.01 -13.22 3.76
C ILE A 439 5.54 -13.38 2.33
N ALA A 440 6.80 -13.81 2.20
CA ALA A 440 7.43 -13.95 0.89
C ALA A 440 6.75 -15.01 0.02
N SER A 441 6.33 -16.14 0.60
CA SER A 441 5.64 -17.23 -0.10
C SER A 441 4.17 -16.92 -0.43
N ALA A 442 3.50 -16.08 0.35
CA ALA A 442 2.13 -15.66 0.07
C ALA A 442 2.05 -14.77 -1.20
N CYS A 443 3.12 -14.03 -1.51
CA CYS A 443 3.19 -13.24 -2.73
C CYS A 443 3.40 -14.15 -3.95
N SER A 444 2.47 -14.15 -4.90
CA SER A 444 2.63 -14.99 -6.10
C SER A 444 3.54 -14.38 -7.15
N THR A 445 3.64 -13.05 -7.21
CA THR A 445 4.56 -12.35 -8.12
C THR A 445 5.82 -11.96 -7.39
N HIS A 446 6.98 -12.34 -7.94
CA HIS A 446 8.28 -11.85 -7.46
C HIS A 446 8.99 -11.10 -8.58
N VAL A 447 9.58 -9.97 -8.23
CA VAL A 447 10.43 -9.17 -9.10
C VAL A 447 11.78 -9.02 -8.41
N LEU A 448 12.76 -9.81 -8.85
CA LEU A 448 14.11 -9.83 -8.28
C LEU A 448 15.03 -8.92 -9.11
N PHE A 449 15.43 -7.79 -8.53
CA PHE A 449 16.60 -7.02 -8.94
C PHE A 449 17.84 -7.56 -8.22
N ASN A 450 18.99 -6.91 -8.40
CA ASN A 450 20.18 -7.20 -7.60
C ASN A 450 19.86 -7.04 -6.09
N PRO A 451 19.85 -8.13 -5.29
CA PRO A 451 19.50 -8.05 -3.87
C PRO A 451 20.65 -7.56 -3.00
N GLY A 452 21.88 -7.48 -3.51
CA GLY A 452 23.08 -7.16 -2.73
C GLY A 452 23.47 -8.20 -1.67
N ASN A 453 22.61 -9.19 -1.42
CA ASN A 453 22.81 -10.28 -0.46
C ASN A 453 22.98 -11.63 -1.20
N PRO A 454 24.11 -12.34 -1.00
CA PRO A 454 24.36 -13.64 -1.63
C PRO A 454 23.36 -14.76 -1.28
N ASP A 455 22.84 -14.79 -0.04
CA ASP A 455 21.90 -15.82 0.40
C ASP A 455 20.54 -15.67 -0.27
N THR A 456 20.04 -14.43 -0.40
CA THR A 456 18.88 -14.12 -1.23
C THR A 456 19.15 -14.57 -2.68
N ALA A 457 20.28 -14.21 -3.27
CA ALA A 457 20.60 -14.58 -4.65
C ALA A 457 20.69 -16.11 -4.85
N LYS A 458 21.23 -16.84 -3.87
CA LYS A 458 21.27 -18.32 -3.85
C LYS A 458 19.87 -18.92 -3.82
N LYS A 459 19.00 -18.47 -2.91
CA LYS A 459 17.60 -18.92 -2.82
C LYS A 459 16.84 -18.71 -4.13
N TYR A 460 17.08 -17.59 -4.81
CA TYR A 460 16.45 -17.33 -6.12
C TYR A 460 17.07 -18.12 -7.27
N SER A 461 18.40 -18.31 -7.29
CA SER A 461 19.07 -19.21 -8.23
C SER A 461 18.47 -20.61 -8.16
N GLU A 462 18.30 -21.15 -6.95
CA GLU A 462 17.65 -22.45 -6.71
C GLU A 462 16.19 -22.43 -7.16
N ARG A 463 15.44 -21.37 -6.82
CA ARG A 463 14.03 -21.19 -7.23
C ARG A 463 13.83 -21.18 -8.75
N TYR A 464 14.78 -20.64 -9.51
CA TYR A 464 14.70 -20.56 -10.97
C TYR A 464 15.08 -21.89 -11.66
N GLY A 465 15.66 -22.83 -10.93
CA GLY A 465 16.06 -24.14 -11.42
C GLY A 465 17.31 -24.12 -12.30
N GLU A 466 17.53 -25.21 -13.01
CA GLU A 466 18.75 -25.47 -13.77
C GLU A 466 18.45 -25.67 -15.27
N LYS A 467 19.41 -25.33 -16.11
CA LYS A 467 19.41 -25.63 -17.54
C LYS A 467 20.54 -26.61 -17.88
N GLU A 468 20.27 -27.50 -18.81
CA GLU A 468 21.29 -28.36 -19.40
C GLU A 468 21.88 -27.68 -20.63
N ILE A 469 23.20 -27.53 -20.66
CA ILE A 469 23.94 -26.96 -21.79
C ILE A 469 24.84 -28.05 -22.37
N THR A 470 24.75 -28.27 -23.68
CA THR A 470 25.71 -29.11 -24.40
C THR A 470 26.95 -28.28 -24.71
N LEU A 471 28.04 -28.54 -24.01
CA LEU A 471 29.35 -27.95 -24.28
C LEU A 471 30.02 -28.73 -25.41
N LYS A 472 30.38 -28.03 -26.49
CA LYS A 472 31.16 -28.60 -27.58
C LYS A 472 32.62 -28.16 -27.42
N ASN A 473 33.45 -29.07 -26.93
CA ASN A 473 34.87 -28.83 -26.77
C ASN A 473 35.60 -29.18 -28.07
N LYS A 474 36.32 -28.20 -28.62
CA LYS A 474 37.15 -28.37 -29.82
C LYS A 474 38.59 -28.66 -29.40
N SER A 475 39.05 -29.89 -29.62
CA SER A 475 40.45 -30.25 -29.45
C SER A 475 41.15 -30.17 -30.80
N THR A 476 42.25 -29.42 -30.88
CA THR A 476 43.07 -29.32 -32.09
C THR A 476 44.45 -29.89 -31.81
N THR A 477 44.82 -30.95 -32.52
CA THR A 477 46.14 -31.58 -32.42
C THR A 477 46.91 -31.34 -33.71
N ARG A 478 48.16 -30.88 -33.61
CA ARG A 478 49.06 -30.71 -34.75
C ARG A 478 50.23 -31.69 -34.64
N SER A 479 50.45 -32.49 -35.68
CA SER A 479 51.59 -33.40 -35.81
C SER A 479 52.02 -33.48 -37.28
N ASN A 480 53.33 -33.38 -37.55
CA ASN A 480 53.95 -33.50 -38.89
C ASN A 480 53.24 -32.72 -40.02
N GLY A 481 52.89 -31.45 -39.78
CA GLY A 481 52.24 -30.60 -40.78
C GLY A 481 50.74 -30.83 -40.98
N ASN A 482 50.15 -31.87 -40.39
CA ASN A 482 48.71 -32.12 -40.40
C ASN A 482 48.03 -31.65 -39.11
N GLN A 483 46.87 -31.01 -39.27
CA GLN A 483 46.03 -30.51 -38.19
C GLN A 483 44.75 -31.35 -38.09
N SER A 484 44.55 -32.04 -36.97
CA SER A 484 43.34 -32.78 -36.66
C SER A 484 42.47 -31.98 -35.68
N ILE A 485 41.17 -31.89 -35.96
CA ILE A 485 40.17 -31.23 -35.11
C ILE A 485 39.18 -32.30 -34.65
N SER A 486 39.11 -32.52 -33.34
CA SER A 486 38.10 -33.38 -32.70
C SER A 486 37.11 -32.53 -31.94
N TRP A 487 35.84 -32.92 -31.99
CA TRP A 487 34.76 -32.30 -31.22
C TRP A 487 34.25 -33.30 -30.19
N ASN A 488 34.27 -32.91 -28.92
CA ASN A 488 33.65 -33.67 -27.84
C ASN A 488 32.43 -32.89 -27.33
N GLU A 489 31.27 -33.52 -27.30
CA GLU A 489 30.04 -32.94 -26.76
C GLU A 489 29.80 -33.51 -25.35
N SER A 490 29.85 -32.64 -24.33
CA SER A 490 29.48 -33.00 -22.97
C SER A 490 28.24 -32.24 -22.54
N LEU A 491 27.34 -32.91 -21.83
CA LEU A 491 26.14 -32.29 -21.29
C LEU A 491 26.40 -31.88 -19.84
N GLN A 492 26.20 -30.61 -19.50
CA GLN A 492 26.42 -30.07 -18.16
C GLN A 492 25.16 -29.38 -17.64
N LYS A 493 24.82 -29.64 -16.37
CA LYS A 493 23.78 -28.91 -15.63
C LYS A 493 24.37 -27.64 -15.03
N MET A 494 23.70 -26.51 -15.26
CA MET A 494 24.07 -25.21 -14.71
C MET A 494 22.81 -24.49 -14.21
N PRO A 495 22.90 -23.65 -13.17
CA PRO A 495 21.76 -22.84 -12.74
C PRO A 495 21.25 -21.97 -13.90
N LEU A 496 19.94 -21.74 -13.96
CA LEU A 496 19.32 -20.90 -14.99
C LEU A 496 19.94 -19.49 -14.97
N PHE A 497 20.08 -18.95 -13.76
CA PHE A 497 20.83 -17.75 -13.41
C PHE A 497 21.77 -18.09 -12.25
N SER A 498 23.07 -17.85 -12.41
CA SER A 498 24.01 -18.07 -11.30
C SER A 498 23.87 -16.99 -10.23
N VAL A 499 24.34 -17.28 -9.01
CA VAL A 499 24.38 -16.30 -7.91
C VAL A 499 25.16 -15.04 -8.32
N ASP A 500 26.31 -15.21 -8.98
CA ASP A 500 27.14 -14.11 -9.47
C ASP A 500 26.43 -13.29 -10.56
N GLU A 501 25.67 -13.95 -11.45
CA GLU A 501 24.88 -13.24 -12.47
C GLU A 501 23.81 -12.34 -11.83
N ILE A 502 23.09 -12.86 -10.82
CA ILE A 502 22.05 -12.11 -10.09
C ILE A 502 22.67 -10.91 -9.35
N LEU A 503 23.81 -11.11 -8.69
CA LEU A 503 24.53 -10.05 -7.96
C LEU A 503 25.20 -9.01 -8.87
N ARG A 504 25.27 -9.26 -10.18
CA ARG A 504 25.80 -8.33 -11.19
C ARG A 504 24.72 -7.71 -12.07
N PHE A 505 23.44 -7.88 -11.73
CA PHE A 505 22.38 -7.19 -12.47
C PHE A 505 22.58 -5.66 -12.40
N PRO A 506 22.66 -4.97 -13.55
CA PRO A 506 22.71 -3.51 -13.56
C PRO A 506 21.38 -2.92 -13.09
N PRO A 507 21.36 -1.65 -12.67
CA PRO A 507 20.14 -0.97 -12.27
C PRO A 507 19.02 -1.10 -13.31
N GLY A 508 17.83 -1.50 -12.88
CA GLY A 508 16.66 -1.69 -13.74
C GLY A 508 16.56 -3.08 -14.41
N LYS A 509 17.61 -3.90 -14.37
CA LYS A 509 17.54 -5.32 -14.79
C LYS A 509 17.00 -6.17 -13.65
N CYS A 510 16.04 -7.03 -13.97
CA CYS A 510 15.42 -7.93 -13.02
C CYS A 510 14.97 -9.25 -13.67
N VAL A 511 14.54 -10.18 -12.83
CA VAL A 511 13.80 -11.39 -13.21
C VAL A 511 12.42 -11.33 -12.59
N ILE A 512 11.38 -11.38 -13.42
CA ILE A 512 9.99 -11.44 -12.98
C ILE A 512 9.53 -12.89 -13.01
N THR A 513 8.98 -13.40 -11.90
CA THR A 513 8.20 -14.63 -11.88
C THR A 513 6.78 -14.28 -11.50
N ASN A 514 5.85 -14.45 -12.44
CA ASN A 514 4.44 -14.11 -12.26
C ASN A 514 3.54 -15.23 -12.83
N PRO A 515 2.45 -15.60 -12.15
CA PRO A 515 1.60 -16.74 -12.56
C PRO A 515 0.99 -16.61 -13.96
N GLY A 516 0.84 -15.38 -14.47
CA GLY A 516 0.34 -15.10 -15.81
C GLY A 516 1.32 -15.45 -16.94
N TYR A 517 2.62 -15.56 -16.63
CA TYR A 517 3.63 -16.05 -17.58
C TYR A 517 3.73 -17.57 -17.47
N SER A 518 2.81 -18.24 -18.16
CA SER A 518 2.64 -19.69 -18.08
C SER A 518 2.61 -20.34 -19.46
N SER A 519 2.99 -21.62 -19.51
CA SER A 519 2.92 -22.46 -20.70
C SER A 519 2.84 -23.94 -20.31
N GLY A 520 1.96 -24.71 -20.96
CA GLY A 520 1.92 -26.18 -20.81
C GLY A 520 1.69 -26.67 -19.38
N GLY A 521 0.92 -25.94 -18.56
CA GLY A 521 0.64 -26.27 -17.16
C GLY A 521 1.66 -25.71 -16.15
N GLU A 522 2.83 -25.25 -16.60
CA GLU A 522 3.83 -24.59 -15.77
C GLU A 522 3.53 -23.08 -15.67
N GLY A 523 3.45 -22.55 -14.45
CA GLY A 523 3.25 -21.13 -14.18
C GLY A 523 4.51 -20.47 -13.61
N SER A 524 4.53 -19.13 -13.58
CA SER A 524 5.62 -18.35 -13.00
C SER A 524 6.98 -18.59 -13.65
N ILE A 525 6.98 -18.80 -14.96
CA ILE A 525 8.21 -18.99 -15.76
C ILE A 525 9.08 -17.72 -15.60
N PRO A 526 10.38 -17.84 -15.27
CA PRO A 526 11.28 -16.69 -15.11
C PRO A 526 11.37 -15.82 -16.36
N TYR A 527 11.10 -14.53 -16.19
CA TYR A 527 11.21 -13.51 -17.23
C TYR A 527 12.35 -12.52 -16.91
N PRO A 528 13.57 -12.74 -17.40
CA PRO A 528 14.67 -11.78 -17.30
C PRO A 528 14.45 -10.63 -18.30
N LEU A 529 14.55 -9.40 -17.80
CA LEU A 529 14.42 -8.20 -18.62
C LEU A 529 15.05 -6.99 -17.94
N THR A 530 15.29 -5.94 -18.72
CA THR A 530 15.37 -4.58 -18.18
C THR A 530 14.03 -3.93 -18.39
N ILE A 531 13.41 -3.41 -17.33
CA ILE A 531 12.06 -2.87 -17.45
C ILE A 531 12.09 -1.64 -18.38
N PRO A 532 11.34 -1.65 -19.49
CA PRO A 532 11.33 -0.56 -20.45
C PRO A 532 10.57 0.63 -19.87
N ILE A 533 11.23 1.79 -19.80
CA ILE A 533 10.62 3.03 -19.32
C ILE A 533 10.60 4.05 -20.46
N PRO A 534 9.42 4.36 -21.02
CA PRO A 534 9.30 5.37 -22.07
C PRO A 534 9.82 6.75 -21.62
N LYS A 535 10.49 7.48 -22.52
CA LYS A 535 10.92 8.88 -22.26
C LYS A 535 9.77 9.81 -21.89
N SER A 536 8.56 9.54 -22.38
CA SER A 536 7.35 10.29 -22.00
C SER A 536 6.99 10.13 -20.53
N ASP A 537 7.28 8.97 -19.95
CA ASP A 537 6.94 8.66 -18.55
C ASP A 537 7.96 9.31 -17.63
N LEU A 538 9.24 9.29 -18.03
CA LEU A 538 10.30 10.08 -17.40
C LEU A 538 9.94 11.57 -17.34
N LYS A 539 9.61 12.16 -18.50
CA LYS A 539 9.19 13.57 -18.55
C LYS A 539 7.98 13.85 -17.65
N ARG A 540 6.98 12.96 -17.64
CA ARG A 540 5.79 13.11 -16.78
C ARG A 540 6.15 13.02 -15.29
N LYS A 541 7.08 12.14 -14.93
CA LYS A 541 7.61 12.01 -13.58
C LYS A 541 8.26 13.32 -13.14
N ASP A 542 9.23 13.79 -13.91
CA ASP A 542 10.02 14.99 -13.59
C ASP A 542 9.14 16.24 -13.49
N GLU A 543 8.19 16.40 -14.43
CA GLU A 543 7.19 17.48 -14.37
C GLU A 543 6.32 17.40 -13.11
N SER A 544 5.88 16.20 -12.72
CA SER A 544 5.03 16.03 -11.54
C SER A 544 5.80 16.34 -10.27
N GLU A 545 7.02 15.82 -10.14
CA GLU A 545 7.89 16.05 -8.98
C GLU A 545 8.20 17.54 -8.79
N GLY A 546 8.44 18.29 -9.88
CA GLY A 546 8.61 19.75 -9.84
C GLY A 546 7.38 20.55 -9.37
N LEU A 547 6.18 19.94 -9.33
CA LEU A 547 4.97 20.56 -8.82
C LEU A 547 4.78 20.40 -7.31
N TRP A 548 5.60 19.58 -6.65
CA TRP A 548 5.48 19.29 -5.22
C TRP A 548 5.58 20.56 -4.37
N ASP A 549 6.75 21.22 -4.37
CA ASP A 549 7.02 22.39 -3.52
C ASP A 549 6.26 23.64 -3.98
N THR A 550 5.98 23.74 -5.28
CA THR A 550 5.34 24.92 -5.87
C THR A 550 3.83 24.96 -5.65
N HIS A 551 3.14 23.82 -5.75
CA HIS A 551 1.68 23.76 -5.74
C HIS A 551 1.12 22.75 -4.74
N VAL A 552 1.53 21.48 -4.82
CA VAL A 552 0.85 20.39 -4.11
C VAL A 552 1.02 20.50 -2.61
N ARG A 553 2.24 20.72 -2.13
CA ARG A 553 2.52 20.85 -0.69
C ARG A 553 1.74 22.00 -0.06
N LYS A 554 1.83 23.20 -0.64
CA LYS A 554 1.09 24.39 -0.16
C LYS A 554 -0.41 24.14 -0.13
N HIS A 555 -0.93 23.45 -1.15
CA HIS A 555 -2.34 23.12 -1.20
C HIS A 555 -2.73 22.11 -0.10
N LEU A 556 -1.91 21.10 0.19
CA LEU A 556 -2.15 20.18 1.30
C LEU A 556 -2.10 20.91 2.65
N GLU A 557 -1.11 21.76 2.87
CA GLU A 557 -0.99 22.59 4.09
C GLU A 557 -2.23 23.49 4.27
N SER A 558 -2.74 24.09 3.19
CA SER A 558 -3.93 24.97 3.25
C SER A 558 -5.23 24.26 3.67
N ARG A 559 -5.29 22.92 3.58
CA ARG A 559 -6.46 22.13 4.00
C ARG A 559 -6.44 21.80 5.49
N VAL A 560 -5.28 21.88 6.14
CA VAL A 560 -5.08 21.51 7.54
C VAL A 560 -5.25 22.75 8.40
N LYS A 561 -6.15 22.68 9.39
CA LYS A 561 -6.24 23.71 10.43
C LYS A 561 -5.24 23.37 11.53
N LEU A 562 -4.12 24.08 11.56
CA LEU A 562 -3.11 23.91 12.60
C LEU A 562 -3.60 24.57 13.89
N ALA A 563 -3.80 23.76 14.93
CA ALA A 563 -4.06 24.25 16.28
C ALA A 563 -2.73 24.72 16.91
N SER A 564 -2.78 25.85 17.62
CA SER A 564 -1.67 26.31 18.47
C SER A 564 -1.49 25.41 19.70
N LEU A 565 -0.31 25.48 20.33
CA LEU A 565 -0.02 24.71 21.53
C LEU A 565 -1.00 25.02 22.67
N ASP A 566 -1.40 26.29 22.83
CA ASP A 566 -2.36 26.71 23.85
C ASP A 566 -3.74 26.10 23.59
N GLN A 567 -4.17 26.04 22.33
CA GLN A 567 -5.43 25.40 21.94
C GLN A 567 -5.40 23.89 22.20
N LEU A 568 -4.28 23.22 21.91
CA LEU A 568 -4.11 21.79 22.21
C LEU A 568 -4.12 21.53 23.73
N THR A 569 -3.54 22.43 24.51
CA THR A 569 -3.49 22.34 25.97
C THR A 569 -4.87 22.55 26.59
N ALA A 570 -5.61 23.57 26.14
CA ALA A 570 -7.00 23.79 26.54
C ALA A 570 -7.89 22.57 26.20
N ALA A 571 -7.73 22.00 25.00
CA ALA A 571 -8.46 20.81 24.58
C ALA A 571 -8.16 19.59 25.47
N LEU A 572 -6.93 19.45 25.99
CA LEU A 572 -6.60 18.39 26.95
C LEU A 572 -7.31 18.60 28.29
N TYR A 573 -7.36 19.84 28.79
CA TYR A 573 -8.07 20.15 30.06
C TYR A 573 -9.57 19.86 29.97
N GLU A 574 -10.23 20.23 28.87
CA GLU A 574 -11.65 19.90 28.64
C GLU A 574 -11.91 18.38 28.71
N ARG A 575 -10.97 17.57 28.21
CA ARG A 575 -11.08 16.10 28.25
C ARG A 575 -10.83 15.53 29.64
N ILE A 576 -9.98 16.17 30.45
CA ILE A 576 -9.78 15.78 31.86
C ILE A 576 -11.07 16.04 32.64
N GLU A 577 -11.68 17.21 32.49
CA GLU A 577 -12.96 17.54 33.14
C GLU A 577 -14.07 16.58 32.71
N GLU A 578 -14.17 16.29 31.40
CA GLU A 578 -15.13 15.31 30.90
C GLU A 578 -14.86 13.91 31.46
N ALA A 579 -13.60 13.50 31.62
CA ALA A 579 -13.25 12.20 32.19
C ALA A 579 -13.67 12.10 33.65
N GLU A 580 -13.47 13.16 34.45
CA GLU A 580 -13.94 13.23 35.84
C GLU A 580 -15.47 13.19 35.93
N ARG A 581 -16.16 13.85 35.00
CA ARG A 581 -17.63 13.83 34.92
C ARG A 581 -18.17 12.44 34.58
N MET A 582 -17.53 11.73 33.65
CA MET A 582 -17.93 10.38 33.22
C MET A 582 -17.66 9.32 34.29
N LEU A 583 -16.59 9.49 35.05
CA LEU A 583 -16.14 8.54 36.07
C LEU A 583 -15.91 9.29 37.39
N PRO A 584 -16.96 9.70 38.12
CA PRO A 584 -16.82 10.43 39.38
C PRO A 584 -16.14 9.58 40.46
N LEU A 585 -15.44 10.23 41.40
CA LEU A 585 -14.86 9.56 42.55
C LEU A 585 -15.95 9.36 43.60
N PRO A 586 -16.26 8.12 44.02
CA PRO A 586 -17.15 7.91 45.15
C PRO A 586 -16.50 8.39 46.46
N ASP A 587 -17.30 8.95 47.35
CA ASP A 587 -16.90 9.23 48.75
C ASP A 587 -16.78 7.92 49.56
N GLU A 588 -16.33 8.01 50.82
CA GLU A 588 -16.16 6.82 51.69
C GLU A 588 -17.48 6.07 51.96
N ALA A 589 -18.63 6.70 51.73
CA ALA A 589 -19.96 6.11 51.85
C ALA A 589 -20.49 5.55 50.53
N GLY A 590 -19.74 5.67 49.43
CA GLY A 590 -20.15 5.23 48.09
C GLY A 590 -21.11 6.20 47.38
N ASN A 591 -21.23 7.45 47.83
CA ASN A 591 -22.00 8.49 47.14
C ASN A 591 -21.09 9.34 46.25
N VAL A 592 -21.66 9.89 45.18
CA VAL A 592 -20.97 10.88 44.34
C VAL A 592 -21.27 12.28 44.89
N PRO A 593 -20.25 13.10 45.22
CA PRO A 593 -20.48 14.49 45.60
C PRO A 593 -21.25 15.22 44.48
N PRO A 594 -22.23 16.09 44.79
CA PRO A 594 -22.94 16.83 43.76
C PRO A 594 -21.95 17.65 42.92
N THR A 595 -21.90 17.37 41.63
CA THR A 595 -21.08 18.15 40.69
C THR A 595 -21.68 19.55 40.60
N SER A 596 -20.88 20.57 40.94
CA SER A 596 -21.27 21.97 40.74
C SER A 596 -21.67 22.17 39.28
N PRO A 597 -22.81 22.80 38.97
CA PRO A 597 -23.13 23.17 37.60
C PRO A 597 -22.05 24.15 37.08
N PRO A 598 -21.83 24.21 35.75
CA PRO A 598 -20.80 25.07 35.18
C PRO A 598 -21.02 26.52 35.67
N LYS A 599 -19.95 27.16 36.15
CA LYS A 599 -19.94 28.61 36.36
C LYS A 599 -20.31 29.28 35.03
N GLY A 600 -21.26 30.21 35.12
CA GLY A 600 -22.08 30.70 34.00
C GLY A 600 -21.33 31.13 32.75
N GLU A 601 -22.07 31.02 31.64
CA GLU A 601 -21.81 31.66 30.36
C GLU A 601 -21.37 33.12 30.58
N SER A 602 -20.11 33.42 30.27
CA SER A 602 -19.67 34.77 29.98
C SER A 602 -19.36 34.83 28.49
N ASP A 603 -20.10 35.67 27.77
CA ASP A 603 -19.99 36.00 26.35
C ASP A 603 -18.54 36.29 25.92
N THR A 604 -17.79 35.22 25.63
CA THR A 604 -16.58 35.28 24.81
C THR A 604 -16.82 34.32 23.66
N LEU A 605 -17.12 34.91 22.50
CA LEU A 605 -17.33 34.24 21.23
C LEU A 605 -16.43 33.00 21.07
N ASP A 606 -17.09 31.84 20.96
CA ASP A 606 -16.51 30.53 20.65
C ASP A 606 -15.57 30.58 19.43
N ALA A 607 -14.27 30.76 19.67
CA ALA A 607 -13.25 30.76 18.62
C ALA A 607 -12.94 29.34 18.09
N LEU A 608 -13.42 28.27 18.75
CA LEU A 608 -13.06 26.88 18.48
C LEU A 608 -14.19 26.00 17.92
N ASP A 609 -15.43 26.51 17.86
CA ASP A 609 -16.55 25.84 17.19
C ASP A 609 -16.34 25.64 15.67
N SER A 610 -15.27 26.24 15.12
CA SER A 610 -14.86 26.10 13.73
C SER A 610 -13.85 24.96 13.47
N VAL A 611 -13.28 24.34 14.50
CA VAL A 611 -12.18 23.34 14.37
C VAL A 611 -12.67 21.90 14.51
N VAL A 612 -13.82 21.67 15.17
CA VAL A 612 -14.42 20.34 15.36
C VAL A 612 -15.77 20.26 14.63
N PRO A 613 -15.96 19.36 13.64
CA PRO A 613 -17.27 19.21 13.00
C PRO A 613 -18.30 18.71 14.00
N LYS A 614 -19.31 19.52 14.32
CA LYS A 614 -20.49 19.11 15.10
C LYS A 614 -21.30 18.06 14.32
N ARG A 615 -21.75 17.03 15.02
CA ARG A 615 -22.83 16.14 14.54
C ARG A 615 -24.15 16.85 14.81
N ASN A 616 -25.00 16.99 13.79
CA ASN A 616 -26.39 17.39 13.99
C ASN A 616 -27.06 16.41 14.96
N ASN A 617 -27.60 16.94 16.06
CA ASN A 617 -28.37 16.20 17.05
C ASN A 617 -29.58 15.54 16.39
N PHE A 618 -29.48 14.24 16.08
CA PHE A 618 -30.65 13.38 15.96
C PHE A 618 -30.98 12.85 17.36
N THR A 619 -31.89 13.54 18.03
CA THR A 619 -32.70 12.96 19.10
C THR A 619 -33.57 11.86 18.50
N ARG A 620 -33.10 10.60 18.55
CA ARG A 620 -33.97 9.43 18.35
C ARG A 620 -34.42 8.92 19.71
N ARG A 621 -35.64 9.32 20.09
CA ARG A 621 -36.48 8.56 21.04
C ARG A 621 -36.65 7.15 20.49
N VAL A 622 -36.32 6.15 21.28
CA VAL A 622 -36.60 4.74 20.98
C VAL A 622 -38.09 4.48 21.18
N PHE A 623 -38.67 3.74 20.22
CA PHE A 623 -40.08 3.39 20.10
C PHE A 623 -40.64 2.70 21.34
N ALA A 624 -41.79 3.17 21.82
CA ALA A 624 -42.76 2.35 22.54
C ALA A 624 -43.70 1.68 21.51
N PRO A 625 -44.11 0.41 21.70
CA PRO A 625 -45.01 -0.26 20.76
C PRO A 625 -46.44 0.33 20.86
N PRO A 626 -47.18 0.46 19.74
CA PRO A 626 -48.53 0.99 19.76
C PRO A 626 -49.48 -0.03 20.39
N GLN A 627 -50.28 0.45 21.34
CA GLN A 627 -51.43 -0.28 21.88
C GLN A 627 -52.47 -0.51 20.78
N ILE A 628 -53.02 -1.72 20.78
CA ILE A 628 -54.16 -2.15 19.99
C ILE A 628 -55.38 -1.36 20.44
N GLY A 629 -55.94 -0.55 19.53
CA GLY A 629 -57.20 0.15 19.70
C GLY A 629 -58.17 -0.25 18.60
N SER A 630 -59.24 -0.93 19.01
CA SER A 630 -60.38 -1.36 18.21
C SER A 630 -61.15 -0.19 17.58
N ARG A 631 -61.33 -0.21 16.26
CA ARG A 631 -62.63 -0.30 15.55
C ARG A 631 -62.43 -0.21 14.05
#